data_AF-A0A816WCJ1-F1
#
_entry.id   AF-A0A816WCJ1-F1
#
_cell.length_a   1.000
_cell.length_b   1.000
_cell.length_c   1.000
_cell.angle_alpha   90.00
_cell.angle_beta   90.00
_cell.angle_gamma   90.00
#
_symmetry.space_group_name_H-M   'P 1'
#
loop_
_entity.id
_entity.type
_entity.pdbx_description
1 polymer ?
#
loop_
_entity_poly.entity_id
_entity_poly.type
_entity_poly.pdbx_seq_one_letter_code
_entity_poly.pdbx_strand_id
1 'polypeptide(L)'
;MQKDIKALYVSACDKRTNNVCEGYHSRMNNRMHRNHPNIWCFIRFLQNEEKWFECVSIQWAGGATRKKNTRTTMTQHRINTLYNRHANNVISTSELLMGLSHLVAKKAK
;
A
#
# COMPACT_ATOMS: atom_id res chain seq x y z
N MET A 1 34.76 25.02 -42.08
CA MET A 1 33.99 25.54 -40.93
C MET A 1 32.67 24.80 -40.85
N GLN A 2 32.71 23.55 -40.35
CA GLN A 2 31.53 22.75 -40.06
C GLN A 2 31.37 22.81 -38.54
N LYS A 3 30.27 23.38 -38.05
CA LYS A 3 30.03 23.48 -36.61
C LYS A 3 29.63 22.09 -36.10
N ASP A 4 30.49 21.50 -35.28
CA ASP A 4 30.20 20.31 -34.48
C ASP A 4 29.01 20.60 -33.56
N ILE A 5 27.82 20.15 -33.94
CA ILE A 5 26.71 20.00 -33.01
C ILE A 5 27.03 18.75 -32.18
N LYS A 6 27.86 18.94 -31.15
CA LYS A 6 27.97 17.99 -30.05
C LYS A 6 26.57 17.88 -29.44
N ALA A 7 25.90 16.77 -29.74
CA ALA A 7 24.78 16.30 -28.97
C ALA A 7 25.25 16.21 -27.51
N LEU A 8 24.87 17.21 -26.71
CA LEU A 8 24.94 17.18 -25.26
C LEU A 8 23.95 16.10 -24.80
N TYR A 9 24.35 14.83 -24.93
CA TYR A 9 23.72 13.76 -24.19
C TYR A 9 24.05 14.01 -22.72
N VAL A 10 23.08 14.61 -22.03
CA VAL A 10 23.04 14.67 -20.57
C VAL A 10 22.94 13.22 -20.07
N SER A 11 24.10 12.59 -19.91
CA SER A 11 24.28 11.38 -19.11
C SER A 11 24.19 11.78 -17.63
N ALA A 12 23.00 12.15 -17.16
CA ALA A 12 22.73 12.40 -15.75
C ALA A 12 21.22 12.48 -15.49
N CYS A 13 20.52 11.35 -15.55
CA CYS A 13 19.44 11.03 -14.59
C CYS A 13 18.80 9.70 -14.95
N ASP A 14 19.11 8.69 -14.15
CA ASP A 14 18.21 7.58 -13.82
C ASP A 14 17.01 8.15 -13.02
N LYS A 15 16.22 9.02 -13.66
CA LYS A 15 14.94 9.49 -13.14
C LYS A 15 13.90 8.57 -13.74
N ARG A 16 13.57 7.50 -13.02
CA ARG A 16 12.28 6.83 -13.10
C ARG A 16 11.24 7.88 -13.49
N THR A 17 10.62 7.74 -14.65
CA THR A 17 9.57 8.65 -15.13
C THR A 17 8.51 8.70 -14.04
N ASN A 18 8.52 9.78 -13.24
CA ASN A 18 7.44 10.13 -12.33
C ASN A 18 6.26 10.62 -13.18
N ASN A 19 5.79 9.78 -14.09
CA ASN A 19 4.62 10.12 -14.86
C ASN A 19 3.42 9.64 -14.06
N VAL A 20 2.75 10.59 -13.41
CA VAL A 20 1.48 10.37 -12.71
C VAL A 20 0.48 9.67 -13.63
N CYS A 21 0.53 9.94 -14.94
CA CYS A 21 -0.30 9.28 -15.94
C CYS A 21 0.02 7.79 -16.10
N GLU A 22 1.30 7.40 -16.16
CA GLU A 22 1.71 5.97 -16.19
C GLU A 22 1.28 5.24 -14.92
N GLY A 23 1.42 5.90 -13.76
CA GLY A 23 0.95 5.37 -12.49
C GLY A 23 -0.58 5.17 -12.47
N TYR A 24 -1.32 6.13 -12.99
CA TYR A 24 -2.77 6.04 -13.13
C TYR A 24 -3.18 4.88 -14.06
N HIS A 25 -2.59 4.79 -15.25
CA HIS A 25 -2.86 3.71 -16.19
C HIS A 25 -2.50 2.35 -15.60
N SER A 26 -1.33 2.20 -14.99
CA SER A 26 -0.92 0.95 -14.34
C SER A 26 -1.91 0.53 -13.26
N ARG A 27 -2.37 1.48 -12.42
CA ARG A 27 -3.35 1.20 -11.38
C ARG A 27 -4.71 0.80 -11.96
N MET A 28 -5.17 1.49 -12.99
CA MET A 28 -6.44 1.19 -13.68
C MET A 28 -6.39 -0.21 -14.32
N ASN A 29 -5.30 -0.51 -15.03
CA ASN A 29 -5.05 -1.80 -15.65
C ASN A 29 -5.06 -2.95 -14.65
N ASN A 30 -4.37 -2.76 -13.52
CA ASN A 30 -4.33 -3.76 -12.44
C ASN A 30 -5.71 -3.98 -11.81
N ARG A 31 -6.52 -2.92 -11.63
CA ARG A 31 -7.88 -3.04 -11.08
C ARG A 31 -8.84 -3.75 -12.03
N MET A 32 -8.69 -3.54 -13.34
CA MET A 32 -9.53 -4.18 -14.36
C MET A 32 -8.95 -5.51 -14.86
N HIS A 33 -7.78 -5.91 -14.36
CA HIS A 33 -7.03 -7.08 -14.78
C HIS A 33 -6.78 -7.14 -16.31
N ARG A 34 -6.52 -5.98 -16.94
CA ARG A 34 -6.27 -5.84 -18.39
C ARG A 34 -5.23 -4.76 -18.67
N ASN A 35 -4.33 -4.99 -19.64
CA ASN A 35 -3.29 -4.01 -20.00
C ASN A 35 -3.82 -2.79 -20.76
N HIS A 36 -4.92 -2.94 -21.50
CA HIS A 36 -5.57 -1.86 -22.25
C HIS A 36 -7.10 -2.03 -22.15
N PRO A 37 -7.72 -1.65 -21.02
CA PRO A 37 -9.15 -1.74 -20.87
C PRO A 37 -9.85 -0.78 -21.84
N ASN A 38 -10.85 -1.29 -22.56
CA ASN A 38 -11.73 -0.44 -23.36
C ASN A 38 -12.87 0.13 -22.50
N ILE A 39 -13.64 1.07 -23.06
CA ILE A 39 -14.73 1.73 -22.35
C ILE A 39 -15.77 0.75 -21.79
N TRP A 40 -16.06 -0.34 -22.50
CA TRP A 40 -16.98 -1.37 -22.03
C TRP A 40 -16.44 -2.13 -20.81
N CYS A 41 -15.14 -2.39 -20.76
CA CYS A 41 -14.49 -2.99 -19.58
C CYS A 41 -14.65 -2.08 -18.37
N PHE A 42 -14.51 -0.76 -18.56
CA PHE A 42 -14.70 0.20 -17.49
C PHE A 42 -16.15 0.25 -16.99
N ILE A 43 -17.13 0.29 -17.88
CA ILE A 43 -18.56 0.28 -17.51
C ILE A 43 -18.90 -0.98 -16.72
N ARG A 44 -18.44 -2.15 -17.19
CA ARG A 44 -18.66 -3.43 -16.48
C ARG A 44 -17.98 -3.47 -15.13
N PHE A 45 -16.80 -2.87 -15.01
CA PHE A 45 -16.10 -2.72 -13.74
C PHE A 45 -16.92 -1.89 -12.75
N LEU A 46 -17.44 -0.72 -13.17
CA LEU A 46 -18.27 0.14 -12.32
C LEU A 46 -19.56 -0.57 -11.85
N GLN A 47 -20.26 -1.27 -12.75
CA GLN A 47 -21.46 -2.04 -12.40
C GLN A 47 -21.17 -3.14 -11.37
N ASN A 48 -20.00 -3.76 -11.43
CA ASN A 48 -19.60 -4.76 -10.45
C ASN A 48 -19.20 -4.12 -9.11
N GLU A 49 -18.55 -2.96 -9.14
CA GLU A 49 -18.17 -2.20 -7.95
C GLU A 49 -19.40 -1.71 -7.17
N GLU A 50 -20.43 -1.24 -7.87
CA GLU A 50 -21.74 -0.88 -7.30
C GLU A 50 -22.38 -2.06 -6.57
N LYS A 51 -22.54 -3.21 -7.24
CA LYS A 51 -23.10 -4.43 -6.62
C LYS A 51 -22.31 -4.87 -5.40
N TRP A 52 -20.98 -4.83 -5.47
CA TRP A 52 -20.13 -5.17 -4.34
C TRP A 52 -20.38 -4.23 -3.16
N PHE A 53 -20.50 -2.93 -3.42
CA PHE A 53 -20.79 -1.93 -2.40
C PHE A 53 -22.17 -2.15 -1.76
N GLU A 54 -23.20 -2.44 -2.55
CA GLU A 54 -24.53 -2.79 -2.03
C GLU A 54 -24.46 -4.01 -1.09
N CYS A 55 -23.78 -5.08 -1.50
CA CYS A 55 -23.58 -6.26 -0.65
C CYS A 55 -22.86 -5.91 0.66
N VAL A 56 -21.80 -5.11 0.61
CA VAL A 56 -21.07 -4.67 1.80
C VAL A 56 -21.95 -3.82 2.72
N SER A 57 -22.75 -2.92 2.14
CA SER A 57 -23.68 -2.08 2.90
C SER A 57 -24.72 -2.93 3.66
N ILE A 58 -25.32 -3.92 2.99
CA ILE A 58 -26.25 -4.86 3.61
C ILE A 58 -25.56 -5.65 4.73
N GLN A 59 -24.35 -6.15 4.48
CA GLN A 59 -23.58 -6.87 5.49
C GLN A 59 -23.33 -6.02 6.74
N TRP A 60 -22.95 -4.75 6.56
CA TRP A 60 -22.72 -3.84 7.69
C TRP A 60 -23.99 -3.48 8.44
N ALA A 61 -25.10 -3.26 7.73
CA ALA A 61 -26.42 -3.09 8.35
C ALA A 61 -26.83 -4.32 9.18
N GLY A 62 -26.48 -5.53 8.70
CA GLY A 62 -26.67 -6.79 9.42
C GLY A 62 -25.66 -7.06 10.55
N GLY A 63 -24.77 -6.10 10.86
CA GLY A 63 -23.80 -6.23 11.96
C GLY A 63 -22.48 -6.93 11.58
N ALA A 64 -22.20 -7.16 10.30
CA ALA A 64 -20.92 -7.70 9.89
C ALA A 64 -19.78 -6.73 10.24
N THR A 65 -18.70 -7.28 10.79
CA THR A 65 -17.52 -6.48 11.17
C THR A 65 -16.46 -6.52 10.07
N ARG A 66 -15.72 -5.42 9.93
CA ARG A 66 -14.62 -5.33 8.97
C ARG A 66 -13.52 -6.34 9.33
N LYS A 67 -13.12 -7.17 8.36
CA LYS A 67 -11.96 -8.05 8.49
C LYS A 67 -10.70 -7.23 8.79
N LYS A 68 -10.04 -7.50 9.92
CA LYS A 68 -8.78 -6.87 10.30
C LYS A 68 -7.64 -7.41 9.42
N ASN A 69 -6.74 -6.53 9.00
CA ASN A 69 -5.58 -6.93 8.21
C ASN A 69 -4.62 -7.77 9.07
N THR A 70 -4.34 -9.01 8.67
CA THR A 70 -3.47 -9.95 9.39
C THR A 70 -2.12 -9.35 9.77
N ARG A 71 -1.47 -8.59 8.87
CA ARG A 71 -0.18 -7.95 9.17
C ARG A 71 -0.29 -6.91 10.28
N THR A 72 -1.37 -6.13 10.27
CA THR A 72 -1.66 -5.15 11.32
C THR A 72 -1.96 -5.85 12.64
N THR A 73 -2.78 -6.91 12.61
CA THR A 73 -3.11 -7.72 13.78
C THR A 73 -1.85 -8.35 14.41
N MET A 74 -0.94 -8.91 13.60
CA MET A 74 0.32 -9.49 14.09
C MET A 74 1.25 -8.44 14.71
N THR A 75 1.29 -7.24 14.13
CA THR A 75 2.06 -6.13 14.71
C THR A 75 1.46 -5.70 16.05
N GLN A 76 0.14 -5.54 16.11
CA GLN A 76 -0.56 -5.22 17.35
C GLN A 76 -0.34 -6.30 18.41
N HIS A 77 -0.39 -7.57 18.02
CA HIS A 77 -0.15 -8.66 18.95
C HIS A 77 1.26 -8.58 19.55
N ARG A 78 2.29 -8.34 18.72
CA ARG A 78 3.67 -8.16 19.19
C ARG A 78 3.82 -6.98 20.15
N ILE A 79 3.20 -5.85 19.83
CA ILE A 79 3.18 -4.66 20.69
C ILE A 79 2.57 -5.02 22.05
N ASN A 80 1.40 -5.67 22.06
CA ASN A 80 0.72 -6.09 23.29
C ASN A 80 1.59 -7.06 24.10
N THR A 81 2.26 -8.01 23.45
CA THR A 81 3.17 -8.94 24.13
C THR A 81 4.32 -8.22 24.82
N LEU A 82 4.94 -7.22 24.18
CA LEU A 82 6.00 -6.43 24.79
C LEU A 82 5.51 -5.65 26.00
N TYR A 83 4.36 -4.97 25.88
CA TYR A 83 3.75 -4.26 27.01
C TYR A 83 3.42 -5.19 28.18
N ASN A 84 2.85 -6.37 27.91
CA ASN A 84 2.53 -7.34 28.95
C ASN A 84 3.78 -7.85 29.68
N ARG A 85 4.87 -8.11 28.94
CA ARG A 85 6.14 -8.53 29.54
C ARG A 85 6.73 -7.44 30.43
N HIS A 86 6.63 -6.17 30.00
CA HIS A 86 7.09 -5.05 30.80
C HIS A 86 6.23 -4.86 32.05
N ALA A 87 4.90 -4.93 31.93
CA ALA A 87 3.98 -4.84 33.07
C ALA A 87 4.23 -5.92 34.13
N ASN A 88 4.65 -7.11 33.70
CA ASN A 88 5.02 -8.22 34.59
C ASN A 88 6.48 -8.15 35.08
N ASN A 89 7.18 -7.02 34.86
CA ASN A 89 8.59 -6.81 35.22
C ASN A 89 9.55 -7.87 34.63
N VAL A 90 9.17 -8.53 33.54
CA VAL A 90 10.01 -9.54 32.86
C VAL A 90 11.07 -8.87 31.99
N ILE A 91 10.79 -7.67 31.48
CA ILE A 91 11.71 -6.87 30.67
C ILE A 91 11.83 -5.47 31.24
N SER A 92 13.00 -4.88 31.07
CA SER A 92 13.28 -3.50 31.44
C SER A 92 12.68 -2.51 30.44
N THR A 93 12.59 -1.23 30.85
CA THR A 93 12.11 -0.14 29.99
C THR A 93 12.95 0.01 28.72
N SER A 94 14.28 -0.17 28.80
CA SER A 94 15.18 -0.08 27.64
C SER A 94 14.92 -1.17 26.61
N GLU A 95 14.68 -2.41 27.05
CA GLU A 95 14.34 -3.55 26.19
C GLU A 95 12.98 -3.38 25.52
N LEU A 96 11.99 -2.82 26.23
CA LEU A 96 10.69 -2.46 25.66
C LEU A 96 10.87 -1.45 24.50
N LEU A 97 11.60 -0.35 24.75
CA LEU A 97 11.81 0.70 23.76
C LEU A 97 12.59 0.20 22.53
N MET A 98 13.58 -0.67 22.75
CA MET A 98 14.31 -1.33 21.67
C MET A 98 13.40 -2.24 20.84
N GLY A 99 12.53 -3.02 21.48
CA GLY A 99 11.56 -3.86 20.78
C GLY A 99 10.58 -3.04 19.92
N LEU A 100 10.10 -1.92 20.45
CA LEU A 100 9.20 -1.01 19.72
C LEU A 100 9.90 -0.31 18.54
N SER A 101 11.16 0.11 18.69
CA SER A 101 11.90 0.80 17.62
C SER A 101 12.08 -0.09 16.39
N HIS A 102 12.37 -1.38 16.59
CA HIS A 102 12.46 -2.36 15.50
C HIS A 102 11.13 -2.57 14.76
N LEU A 103 9.99 -2.42 15.44
CA LEU A 103 8.67 -2.50 14.81
C LEU A 103 8.35 -1.26 13.97
N VAL A 104 8.78 -0.08 14.41
CA VAL A 104 8.63 1.18 13.67
C VAL A 104 9.50 1.19 12.41
N ALA A 105 10.77 0.79 12.52
CA ALA A 105 11.71 0.78 11.40
C ALA A 105 11.27 -0.11 10.23
N LYS A 106 10.53 -1.19 10.50
CA LYS A 106 9.97 -2.08 9.46
C LYS A 106 8.79 -1.49 8.69
N LYS A 107 8.13 -0.45 9.22
CA LYS A 107 6.98 0.20 8.57
C LYS A 107 7.39 1.35 7.64
N ALA A 108 8.59 1.89 7.82
CA ALA A 108 9.12 3.02 7.05
C ALA A 108 9.78 2.60 5.71
N LYS A 109 9.86 1.30 5.43
CA LYS A 109 10.30 0.73 4.14
C LYS A 109 9.08 0.23 3.37
#